data_AF-A0A7V6FF28-F1
#
_entry.id   AF-A0A7V6FF28-F1
#
_cell.length_a   1.000
_cell.length_b   1.000
_cell.length_c   1.000
_cell.angle_alpha   90.00
_cell.angle_beta   90.00
_cell.angle_gamma   90.00
#
_symmetry.space_group_name_H-M   'P 1'
#
loop_
_entity.id
_entity.type
_entity.pdbx_description
1 polymer ?
#
loop_
_entity_poly.entity_id
_entity_poly.type
_entity_poly.pdbx_seq_one_letter_code
_entity_poly.pdbx_strand_id
1 'polypeptide(L)'
;MSYKVRQDKKRRRFPWRFLLVLILLLAIFGGGMKLGVIPGGQHLFGSDGIIMQEAEPPQQLPDPIDYLIVVSGNEVLVDGQPIEWNDLEAMIEQAETHDRFSLQDDQAIKETYERVTGLLRKHNHDYTETE
;
A
#
# COMPACT_ATOMS: atom_id res chain seq x y z
N MET A 1 11.34 53.70 9.53
CA MET A 1 10.86 52.62 10.42
C MET A 1 11.60 51.34 10.07
N SER A 2 12.36 50.77 11.00
CA SER A 2 13.14 49.54 10.78
C SER A 2 12.79 48.55 11.87
N TYR A 3 12.29 47.37 11.50
CA TYR A 3 11.88 46.33 12.43
C TYR A 3 12.96 45.24 12.50
N LYS A 4 13.55 45.05 13.69
CA LYS A 4 14.44 43.92 13.99
C LYS A 4 13.60 42.78 14.58
N VAL A 5 13.48 41.67 13.87
CA VAL A 5 12.84 40.45 14.36
C VAL A 5 13.86 39.67 15.19
N ARG A 6 13.62 39.52 16.49
CA ARG A 6 14.42 38.65 17.38
C ARG A 6 13.96 37.21 17.18
N GLN A 7 14.87 36.33 16.77
CA GLN A 7 14.62 34.89 16.71
C GLN A 7 14.73 34.28 18.12
N ASP A 8 13.60 33.81 18.64
CA ASP A 8 13.52 33.13 19.93
C ASP A 8 14.00 31.68 19.79
N LYS A 9 15.15 31.37 20.37
CA LYS A 9 15.84 30.09 20.21
C LYS A 9 15.28 29.08 21.22
N LYS A 10 14.12 28.50 20.92
CA LYS A 10 13.51 27.45 21.75
C LYS A 10 14.44 26.23 21.87
N ARG A 11 15.00 26.03 23.07
CA ARG A 11 15.78 24.84 23.46
C ARG A 11 14.88 23.60 23.38
N ARG A 12 15.00 22.82 22.31
CA ARG A 12 14.35 21.50 22.18
C ARG A 12 14.91 20.56 23.24
N ARG A 13 14.09 20.14 24.20
CA ARG A 13 14.42 19.04 25.12
C ARG A 13 14.47 17.76 24.30
N PHE A 14 15.68 17.20 24.18
CA PHE A 14 15.94 16.00 23.40
C PHE A 14 15.06 14.85 23.90
N PRO A 15 14.33 14.14 23.03
CA PRO A 15 13.29 13.24 23.46
C PRO A 15 13.88 11.87 23.83
N TRP A 16 14.57 11.81 24.97
CA TRP A 16 15.25 10.61 25.49
C TRP A 16 14.33 9.37 25.51
N ARG A 17 13.02 9.57 25.69
CA ARG A 17 12.01 8.51 25.66
C ARG A 17 12.01 7.73 24.33
N PHE A 18 12.27 8.38 23.20
CA PHE A 18 12.35 7.71 21.90
C PHE A 18 13.62 6.85 21.77
N LEU A 19 14.72 7.26 22.40
CA LEU A 19 15.97 6.49 22.39
C LEU A 19 15.81 5.15 23.11
N LEU A 20 15.06 5.12 24.22
CA LEU A 20 14.79 3.88 24.95
C LEU A 20 13.91 2.90 24.17
N VAL A 21 12.92 3.41 23.43
CA VAL A 21 12.05 2.59 22.58
C VAL A 21 12.84 1.98 21.42
N LEU A 22 13.77 2.74 20.83
CA LEU A 22 14.62 2.26 19.74
C LEU A 22 15.54 1.10 20.19
N ILE A 23 16.12 1.19 21.38
CA ILE A 23 16.98 0.12 21.93
C ILE A 23 16.18 -1.15 22.22
N LEU A 24 14.94 -1.01 22.70
CA LEU A 24 14.04 -2.15 22.94
C LEU A 24 13.71 -2.89 21.64
N LEU A 25 13.43 -2.15 20.56
CA LEU A 25 13.20 -2.72 19.23
C LEU A 25 14.42 -3.48 18.70
N LEU A 26 15.62 -2.92 18.87
CA LEU A 26 16.86 -3.59 18.47
C LEU A 26 17.12 -4.89 19.22
N ALA A 27 16.72 -4.99 20.50
CA ALA A 27 16.85 -6.24 21.26
C ALA A 27 15.87 -7.32 20.76
N ILE A 28 14.65 -6.94 20.36
CA ILE A 28 13.63 -7.86 19.86
C ILE A 28 14.00 -8.36 18.45
N PHE A 29 14.44 -7.46 17.56
CA PHE A 29 14.76 -7.79 16.18
C PHE A 29 16.20 -8.31 15.98
N GLY A 30 17.15 -7.95 16.86
CA GLY A 30 18.55 -8.34 16.74
C GLY A 30 18.89 -9.75 17.24
N GLY A 31 17.98 -10.43 17.94
CA GLY A 31 18.22 -11.76 18.53
C GLY A 31 17.99 -12.97 17.59
N GLY A 32 17.59 -12.74 16.33
CA GLY A 32 17.08 -13.79 15.45
C GLY A 32 18.07 -14.43 14.45
N MET A 33 19.31 -13.95 14.35
CA MET A 33 20.29 -14.53 13.43
C MET A 33 21.03 -15.71 14.07
N LYS A 34 20.35 -16.86 14.20
CA LYS A 34 21.05 -18.15 14.35
C LYS A 34 21.48 -18.65 12.97
N LEU A 35 22.78 -18.52 12.71
CA LEU A 35 23.52 -19.14 11.61
C LEU A 35 23.31 -20.66 11.62
N GLY A 36 22.52 -21.19 10.68
CA GLY A 36 22.43 -22.61 10.36
C GLY A 36 23.09 -22.86 9.00
N VAL A 37 24.36 -23.30 9.03
CA VAL A 37 25.14 -23.68 7.85
C VAL A 37 24.65 -25.04 7.36
N ILE A 38 24.31 -25.18 6.08
CA ILE A 38 24.08 -26.50 5.45
C ILE A 38 25.19 -26.73 4.42
N PRO A 39 26.12 -27.67 4.65
CA PRO A 39 26.90 -28.24 3.58
C PRO A 39 26.81 -29.78 3.61
N GLY A 40 26.20 -30.35 2.57
CA GLY A 40 26.44 -31.70 2.08
C GLY A 40 26.15 -32.88 3.03
N GLY A 41 25.12 -33.66 2.73
CA GLY A 41 24.93 -34.96 3.38
C GLY A 41 23.71 -35.70 2.84
N GLN A 42 23.96 -36.68 1.97
CA GLN A 42 23.00 -37.61 1.43
C GLN A 42 22.30 -38.38 2.56
N HIS A 43 21.00 -38.64 2.43
CA HIS A 43 20.39 -39.84 2.99
C HIS A 43 19.57 -40.52 1.89
N LEU A 44 20.15 -41.60 1.37
CA LEU A 44 19.52 -42.54 0.46
C LEU A 44 18.78 -43.62 1.27
N PHE A 45 17.60 -43.98 0.76
CA PHE A 45 16.82 -45.20 1.02
C PHE A 45 16.18 -45.41 2.40
N GLY A 46 14.85 -45.38 2.38
CA GLY A 46 13.96 -46.01 3.35
C GLY A 46 12.61 -46.20 2.68
N SER A 47 12.37 -47.41 2.19
CA SER A 47 11.10 -47.90 1.66
C SER A 47 9.99 -47.73 2.70
N ASP A 48 9.03 -46.86 2.41
CA ASP A 48 7.61 -47.10 2.67
C ASP A 48 6.82 -45.97 1.99
N GLY A 49 5.74 -46.35 1.30
CA GLY A 49 4.92 -45.44 0.53
C GLY A 49 4.26 -44.40 1.42
N ILE A 50 4.90 -43.24 1.56
CA ILE A 50 4.23 -42.00 1.89
C ILE A 50 4.16 -41.24 0.58
N ILE A 51 2.99 -41.28 -0.07
CA ILE A 51 2.63 -40.21 -1.00
C ILE A 51 2.64 -38.97 -0.11
N MET A 52 3.74 -38.20 -0.14
CA MET A 52 3.70 -36.83 0.32
C MET A 52 2.65 -36.18 -0.55
N GLN A 53 1.45 -36.00 0.01
CA GLN A 53 0.50 -35.05 -0.52
C GLN A 53 1.22 -33.74 -0.35
N GLU A 54 1.94 -33.35 -1.41
CA GLU A 54 2.58 -32.07 -1.56
C GLU A 54 1.48 -31.07 -1.24
N ALA A 55 1.54 -30.50 -0.03
CA ALA A 55 0.64 -29.44 0.34
C ALA A 55 0.87 -28.39 -0.72
N GLU A 56 -0.16 -28.15 -1.55
CA GLU A 56 -0.07 -27.11 -2.57
C GLU A 56 0.51 -25.88 -1.88
N PRO A 57 1.57 -25.26 -2.45
CA PRO A 57 2.14 -24.07 -1.85
C PRO A 57 0.99 -23.10 -1.59
N PRO A 58 0.94 -22.46 -0.41
CA PRO A 58 -0.15 -21.54 -0.10
C PRO A 58 -0.31 -20.61 -1.29
N GLN A 59 -1.50 -20.63 -1.92
CA GLN A 59 -1.78 -19.77 -3.05
C GLN A 59 -1.46 -18.35 -2.61
N GLN A 60 -0.37 -17.79 -3.14
CA GLN A 60 -0.04 -16.40 -2.95
C GLN A 60 -1.16 -15.63 -3.64
N LEU A 61 -2.01 -14.98 -2.85
CA LEU A 61 -2.92 -13.98 -3.37
C LEU A 61 -2.06 -12.92 -4.09
N PRO A 62 -2.51 -12.44 -5.26
CA PRO A 62 -1.84 -11.32 -5.91
C PRO A 62 -1.71 -10.14 -4.93
N ASP A 63 -0.63 -9.37 -5.07
CA ASP A 63 -0.46 -8.16 -4.27
C ASP A 63 -1.56 -7.15 -4.68
N PRO A 64 -2.19 -6.45 -3.71
CA PRO A 64 -3.21 -5.45 -4.01
C PRO A 64 -2.65 -4.34 -4.89
N ILE A 65 -3.43 -3.93 -5.88
CA ILE A 65 -3.10 -2.78 -6.74
C ILE A 65 -3.76 -1.53 -6.16
N ASP A 66 -2.97 -0.45 -6.03
CA ASP A 66 -3.45 0.86 -5.61
C ASP A 66 -3.65 1.74 -6.87
N TYR A 67 -4.90 2.13 -7.17
CA TYR A 67 -5.25 3.01 -8.28
C TYR A 67 -5.47 4.44 -7.77
N LEU A 68 -4.82 5.43 -8.39
CA LEU A 68 -5.09 6.85 -8.15
C LEU A 68 -5.96 7.42 -9.27
N ILE A 69 -7.20 7.74 -8.95
CA ILE A 69 -8.14 8.41 -9.85
C ILE A 69 -8.15 9.91 -9.51
N VAL A 70 -7.73 10.74 -10.45
CA VAL A 70 -7.81 12.20 -10.34
C VAL A 70 -8.88 12.72 -11.29
N VAL A 71 -9.84 13.49 -10.77
CA VAL A 71 -10.85 14.16 -11.60
C VAL A 71 -10.45 15.62 -11.75
N SER A 72 -10.15 16.05 -12.98
CA SER A 72 -9.72 17.41 -13.27
C SER A 72 -10.59 18.05 -14.35
N GLY A 73 -11.38 19.05 -13.97
CA GLY A 73 -12.40 19.63 -14.85
C GLY A 73 -13.40 18.57 -15.36
N ASN A 74 -13.33 18.26 -16.66
CA ASN A 74 -14.16 17.22 -17.30
C ASN A 74 -13.37 15.96 -17.67
N GLU A 75 -12.08 15.91 -17.35
CA GLU A 75 -11.23 14.75 -17.64
C GLU A 75 -11.05 13.91 -16.38
N VAL A 76 -10.85 12.61 -16.59
CA VAL A 76 -10.48 11.67 -15.54
C VAL A 76 -9.12 11.12 -15.88
N LEU A 77 -8.23 11.12 -14.89
CA LEU A 77 -6.89 10.60 -14.99
C LEU A 77 -6.77 9.39 -14.06
N VAL A 78 -6.17 8.30 -14.53
CA VAL A 78 -5.76 7.17 -13.69
C VAL A 78 -4.25 7.11 -13.71
N ASP A 79 -3.62 7.18 -12.55
CA ASP A 79 -2.16 7.18 -12.38
C ASP A 79 -1.45 8.23 -13.28
N GLY A 80 -2.11 9.37 -13.47
CA GLY A 80 -1.63 10.48 -14.29
C GLY A 80 -1.84 10.34 -15.79
N GLN A 81 -2.55 9.31 -16.26
CA GLN A 81 -2.93 9.15 -17.67
C GLN A 81 -4.42 9.42 -17.88
N PRO A 82 -4.81 10.20 -18.91
CA PRO A 82 -6.22 10.41 -19.20
C PRO A 82 -6.86 9.10 -19.64
N ILE A 83 -8.06 8.82 -19.14
CA ILE A 83 -8.81 7.61 -19.44
C ILE A 83 -10.18 7.96 -20.00
N GLU A 84 -10.63 7.21 -21.01
CA GLU A 84 -12.00 7.34 -21.50
C GLU A 84 -13.00 6.72 -20.52
N TRP A 85 -14.24 7.19 -20.54
CA TRP A 85 -15.27 6.73 -19.60
C TRP A 85 -15.49 5.21 -19.67
N ASN A 86 -15.52 4.63 -20.87
CA ASN A 86 -15.77 3.20 -21.05
C ASN A 86 -14.61 2.35 -20.49
N ASP A 87 -13.38 2.84 -20.63
CA ASP A 87 -12.19 2.16 -20.13
C ASP A 87 -12.10 2.27 -18.61
N LEU A 88 -12.51 3.40 -18.03
CA LEU A 88 -12.61 3.58 -16.58
C LEU A 88 -13.63 2.60 -15.97
N GLU A 89 -14.80 2.46 -16.61
CA GLU A 89 -15.83 1.50 -16.17
C GLU A 89 -15.33 0.06 -16.27
N ALA A 90 -14.68 -0.31 -17.37
CA ALA A 90 -14.09 -1.64 -17.51
C ALA A 90 -12.99 -1.92 -16.49
N MET A 91 -12.14 -0.92 -16.20
CA MET A 91 -11.06 -1.04 -15.21
C MET A 91 -11.63 -1.24 -13.81
N ILE A 92 -12.64 -0.46 -13.42
CA ILE A 92 -13.29 -0.60 -12.10
C ILE A 92 -14.04 -1.94 -12.01
N GLU A 93 -14.70 -2.40 -13.08
CA GLU A 93 -15.40 -3.69 -13.10
C GLU A 93 -14.45 -4.88 -12.97
N GLN A 94 -13.24 -4.78 -13.53
CA GLN A 94 -12.23 -5.83 -13.51
C GLN A 94 -11.37 -5.82 -12.24
N ALA A 95 -11.41 -4.75 -11.45
CA ALA A 95 -10.61 -4.64 -10.25
C ALA A 95 -11.02 -5.66 -9.20
N GLU A 96 -10.03 -6.22 -8.52
CA GLU A 96 -10.28 -7.24 -7.52
C GLU A 96 -10.78 -6.61 -6.21
N THR A 97 -11.44 -7.40 -5.37
CA THR A 97 -12.01 -6.90 -4.10
C THR A 97 -10.96 -6.35 -3.13
N HIS A 98 -9.69 -6.73 -3.32
CA HIS A 98 -8.59 -6.32 -2.47
C HIS A 98 -7.79 -5.13 -3.03
N ASP A 99 -8.09 -4.71 -4.26
CA ASP A 99 -7.54 -3.49 -4.86
C ASP A 99 -8.11 -2.25 -4.16
N ARG A 100 -7.34 -1.16 -4.20
CA ARG A 100 -7.69 0.08 -3.52
C ARG A 100 -7.78 1.22 -4.50
N PHE A 101 -8.81 2.05 -4.31
CA PHE A 101 -9.02 3.24 -5.10
C PHE A 101 -8.80 4.49 -4.24
N SER A 102 -7.96 5.39 -4.71
CA SER A 102 -7.84 6.74 -4.15
C SER A 102 -8.46 7.73 -5.14
N LEU A 103 -9.38 8.56 -4.66
CA LEU A 103 -10.04 9.56 -5.49
C LEU A 103 -9.58 10.95 -5.08
N GLN A 104 -9.05 11.71 -6.03
CA GLN A 104 -8.60 13.09 -5.85
C GLN A 104 -9.45 14.05 -6.69
N ASP A 105 -9.90 15.13 -6.07
CA ASP A 105 -10.56 16.26 -6.73
C ASP A 105 -9.53 17.34 -7.06
N ASP A 106 -9.21 17.50 -8.35
CA ASP A 106 -8.34 18.57 -8.86
C ASP A 106 -9.14 19.54 -9.74
N GLN A 107 -9.98 20.35 -9.12
CA GLN A 107 -10.88 21.28 -9.82
C GLN A 107 -11.93 20.56 -10.67
N ALA A 108 -12.45 19.43 -10.18
CA ALA A 108 -13.46 18.65 -10.86
C ALA A 108 -14.75 19.46 -11.08
N ILE A 109 -15.37 19.26 -12.24
CA ILE A 109 -16.78 19.62 -12.40
C ILE A 109 -17.60 18.63 -11.58
N LYS A 110 -18.55 19.16 -10.80
CA LYS A 110 -19.42 18.37 -9.91
C LYS A 110 -20.02 17.14 -10.59
N GLU A 111 -20.54 17.29 -11.80
CA GLU A 111 -21.14 16.20 -12.57
C GLU A 111 -20.14 15.06 -12.82
N THR A 112 -18.92 15.38 -13.24
CA THR A 112 -17.87 14.40 -13.53
C THR A 112 -17.44 13.67 -12.26
N TYR A 113 -17.26 14.40 -11.15
CA TYR A 113 -16.93 13.81 -9.85
C TYR A 113 -18.05 12.89 -9.31
N GLU A 114 -19.31 13.32 -9.39
CA GLU A 114 -20.47 12.52 -8.98
C GLU A 114 -20.62 11.27 -9.85
N ARG A 115 -20.27 11.36 -11.13
CA ARG A 115 -20.29 10.22 -12.04
C ARG A 115 -19.24 9.17 -11.66
N VAL A 116 -18.00 9.60 -11.37
CA VAL A 116 -16.91 8.70 -10.94
C VAL A 116 -17.20 8.07 -9.57
N THR A 117 -17.63 8.85 -8.59
CA THR A 117 -18.02 8.31 -7.27
C THR A 117 -19.21 7.35 -7.36
N GLY A 118 -20.18 7.65 -8.23
CA GLY A 118 -21.30 6.75 -8.51
C GLY A 118 -20.86 5.41 -9.11
N LEU A 119 -19.86 5.44 -9.99
CA LEU A 119 -19.28 4.25 -10.60
C LEU A 119 -18.54 3.38 -9.55
N LEU A 120 -17.70 3.98 -8.71
CA LEU A 120 -17.00 3.26 -7.64
C LEU A 120 -17.99 2.62 -6.65
N ARG A 121 -19.05 3.34 -6.26
CA ARG A 121 -20.11 2.81 -5.39
C ARG A 121 -20.91 1.68 -6.04
N LYS A 122 -21.20 1.77 -7.34
CA LYS A 122 -21.95 0.73 -8.08
C LYS A 122 -21.23 -0.62 -8.01
N HIS A 123 -19.90 -0.62 -8.04
CA HIS A 123 -19.07 -1.82 -8.02
C HIS A 123 -18.59 -2.21 -6.61
N ASN A 124 -19.15 -1.61 -5.55
CA ASN A 124 -18.77 -1.86 -4.14
C ASN A 124 -17.27 -1.67 -3.83
N HIS A 125 -16.60 -0.77 -4.55
CA HIS A 125 -15.23 -0.42 -4.22
C HIS A 125 -15.22 0.68 -3.17
N ASP A 126 -14.63 0.37 -2.01
CA ASP A 126 -14.27 1.38 -1.02
C ASP A 126 -13.17 2.27 -1.61
N TYR A 127 -13.38 3.59 -1.54
CA TYR A 127 -12.39 4.56 -2.01
C TYR A 127 -12.02 5.54 -0.90
N THR A 128 -10.76 5.99 -0.92
CA THR A 128 -10.28 7.04 -0.02
C THR A 128 -10.27 8.36 -0.77
N GLU A 129 -10.99 9.35 -0.26
CA GLU A 129 -10.90 10.73 -0.77
C GLU A 129 -9.59 11.35 -0.28
N THR A 130 -8.78 11.83 -1.22
CA THR A 130 -7.49 12.48 -0.95
C THR A 130 -7.55 13.95 -1.36
N GLU A 131 -7.04 14.83 -0.50
CA GLU A 131 -6.94 16.29 -0.76
C GLU A 131 -5.93 16.63 -1.87
#